data_AF-A0A955YY40-F1
#
_entry.id   AF-A0A955YY40-F1
#
_cell.length_a   1.000
_cell.length_b   1.000
_cell.length_c   1.000
_cell.angle_alpha   90.00
_cell.angle_beta   90.00
_cell.angle_gamma   90.00
#
_symmetry.space_group_name_H-M   'P 1'
#
loop_
_entity.id
_entity.type
_entity.pdbx_description
1 polymer ?
#
loop_
_entity_poly.entity_id
_entity_poly.type
_entity_poly.pdbx_seq_one_letter_code
_entity_poly.pdbx_strand_id
1 'polypeptide(L)'
;MSGIDAHLPPDLALSPAVAYAMLEIAYLVTAIDGRLTDEELAAFQVLAARLRGLQSVSNADVESLVAKFAHNIDPEDIVARVQALAPKLPVEHHELAYVLALALAFVDQDPHEAEDRLHTVLGDVLHISADRREALARRVALDGGGTA
;
A
#
# COMPACT_ATOMS: atom_id res chain seq x y z
N MET A 1 -10.12 9.59 -11.45
CA MET A 1 -10.37 8.71 -10.29
C MET A 1 -9.11 7.89 -10.11
N SER A 2 -8.52 7.87 -8.92
CA SER A 2 -7.34 7.03 -8.66
C SER A 2 -7.72 5.56 -8.87
N GLY A 3 -6.86 4.78 -9.54
CA GLY A 3 -7.09 3.35 -9.78
C GLY A 3 -7.22 2.52 -8.50
N ILE A 4 -6.79 3.06 -7.35
CA ILE A 4 -6.77 2.35 -6.07
C ILE A 4 -8.15 1.93 -5.57
N ASP A 5 -9.22 2.67 -5.92
CA ASP A 5 -10.59 2.33 -5.55
C ASP A 5 -11.06 1.02 -6.19
N ALA A 6 -10.55 0.66 -7.37
CA ALA A 6 -10.93 -0.56 -8.08
C ALA A 6 -10.49 -1.83 -7.34
N HIS A 7 -9.52 -1.71 -6.42
CA HIS A 7 -8.94 -2.81 -5.67
C HIS A 7 -9.57 -3.02 -4.29
N LEU A 8 -10.48 -2.15 -3.88
CA LEU A 8 -11.09 -2.19 -2.55
C LEU A 8 -12.48 -2.82 -2.62
N PRO A 9 -12.77 -3.83 -1.77
CA PRO A 9 -14.12 -4.36 -1.64
C PRO A 9 -15.12 -3.24 -1.27
N PRO A 10 -16.34 -3.23 -1.85
CA PRO A 10 -17.32 -2.18 -1.59
C PRO A 10 -17.83 -2.18 -0.14
N ASP A 11 -17.83 -3.34 0.50
CA ASP A 11 -18.28 -3.61 1.87
C ASP A 11 -17.11 -3.81 2.86
N LEU A 12 -15.91 -3.31 2.51
CA LEU A 12 -14.73 -3.43 3.35
C LEU A 12 -14.96 -2.77 4.72
N ALA A 13 -14.93 -3.60 5.77
CA ALA A 13 -14.99 -3.16 7.16
C ALA A 13 -13.75 -3.67 7.89
N LEU A 14 -12.87 -2.76 8.29
CA LEU A 14 -11.64 -3.07 9.01
C LEU A 14 -11.68 -2.52 10.43
N SER A 15 -11.02 -3.21 11.35
CA SER A 15 -10.72 -2.59 12.64
C SER A 15 -9.73 -1.43 12.44
N PRO A 16 -9.74 -0.40 13.31
CA PRO A 16 -8.80 0.72 13.20
C PRO A 16 -7.33 0.28 13.18
N ALA A 17 -6.98 -0.78 13.92
CA ALA A 17 -5.62 -1.32 13.96
C ALA A 17 -5.22 -1.95 12.62
N VAL A 18 -6.11 -2.70 11.97
CA VAL A 18 -5.86 -3.32 10.66
C VAL A 18 -5.76 -2.25 9.58
N ALA A 19 -6.68 -1.29 9.56
CA ALA A 19 -6.65 -0.18 8.62
C ALA A 19 -5.34 0.62 8.73
N TYR A 20 -4.91 0.89 9.97
CA TYR A 20 -3.66 1.61 10.22
C TYR A 20 -2.43 0.81 9.77
N ALA A 21 -2.37 -0.49 10.05
CA ALA A 21 -1.28 -1.35 9.62
C ALA A 21 -1.20 -1.47 8.09
N MET A 22 -2.35 -1.58 7.40
CA MET A 22 -2.41 -1.58 5.93
C MET A 22 -1.91 -0.27 5.34
N LEU A 23 -2.30 0.87 5.93
CA LEU A 23 -1.82 2.18 5.46
C LEU A 23 -0.32 2.34 5.66
N GLU A 24 0.22 1.87 6.77
CA GLU A 24 1.66 1.92 7.02
C GLU A 24 2.42 1.03 6.04
N ILE A 25 1.95 -0.19 5.78
CA ILE A 25 2.55 -1.10 4.81
C ILE A 25 2.51 -0.50 3.40
N ALA A 26 1.37 0.06 2.98
CA ALA A 26 1.25 0.70 1.68
C ALA A 26 2.23 1.89 1.56
N TYR A 27 2.29 2.74 2.58
CA TYR A 27 3.25 3.85 2.60
C TYR A 27 4.71 3.35 2.53
N LEU A 28 5.10 2.36 3.34
CA LEU A 28 6.48 1.88 3.42
C LEU A 28 6.98 1.25 2.11
N VAL A 29 6.08 0.65 1.34
CA VAL A 29 6.41 -0.01 0.07
C VAL A 29 6.47 0.99 -1.08
N THR A 30 5.74 2.10 -0.98
CA THR A 30 5.73 3.19 -1.98
C THR A 30 6.81 4.24 -1.69
N ALA A 31 6.83 4.80 -0.48
CA ALA A 31 7.71 5.89 -0.08
C ALA A 31 9.09 5.41 0.41
N ILE A 32 9.84 4.71 -0.45
CA ILE A 32 11.15 4.14 -0.07
C ILE A 32 12.17 5.22 0.29
N ASP A 33 12.11 6.36 -0.41
CA ASP A 33 12.93 7.54 -0.11
C ASP A 33 12.32 8.44 0.99
N GLY A 34 11.18 8.01 1.52
CA GLY A 34 10.42 8.72 2.53
C GLY A 34 9.43 9.75 2.03
N ARG A 35 9.21 9.81 0.73
CA ARG A 35 8.33 10.79 0.11
C ARG A 35 7.33 10.08 -0.77
N LEU A 36 6.17 10.71 -0.88
CA LEU A 36 5.18 10.38 -1.89
C LEU A 36 5.19 11.54 -2.88
N THR A 37 5.10 11.24 -4.17
CA THR A 37 4.76 12.21 -5.22
C THR A 37 3.35 12.78 -4.99
N ASP A 38 2.98 13.84 -5.71
CA ASP A 38 1.63 14.43 -5.58
C ASP A 38 0.54 13.43 -6.00
N GLU A 39 0.81 12.62 -7.02
CA GLU A 39 -0.08 11.56 -7.51
C GLU A 39 -0.24 10.43 -6.49
N GLU A 40 0.86 9.94 -5.91
CA GLU A 40 0.84 8.92 -4.86
C GLU A 40 0.18 9.44 -3.58
N LEU A 41 0.42 10.70 -3.21
CA LEU A 41 -0.22 11.32 -2.06
C LEU A 41 -1.73 11.41 -2.24
N ALA A 42 -2.20 11.78 -3.44
CA ALA A 42 -3.62 11.80 -3.76
C ALA A 42 -4.23 10.39 -3.72
N ALA A 43 -3.54 9.38 -4.24
CA ALA A 43 -3.98 7.99 -4.15
C ALA A 43 -3.99 7.47 -2.71
N PHE A 44 -2.98 7.83 -1.91
CA PHE A 44 -2.88 7.50 -0.50
C PHE A 44 -4.00 8.15 0.33
N GLN A 45 -4.40 9.39 0.01
CA GLN A 45 -5.55 10.04 0.63
C GLN A 45 -6.86 9.29 0.39
N VAL A 46 -7.09 8.82 -0.84
CA VAL A 46 -8.25 7.98 -1.19
C VAL A 46 -8.20 6.68 -0.41
N LEU A 47 -7.06 6.00 -0.40
CA LEU A 47 -6.84 4.76 0.35
C LEU A 47 -7.13 4.95 1.85
N ALA A 48 -6.61 6.02 2.45
CA ALA A 48 -6.81 6.35 3.86
C ALA A 48 -8.28 6.57 4.20
N ALA A 49 -9.04 7.25 3.32
CA ALA A 49 -10.47 7.42 3.51
C ALA A 49 -11.20 6.08 3.50
N ARG A 50 -10.94 5.25 2.49
CA ARG A 50 -11.62 3.96 2.30
C ARG A 50 -11.32 2.97 3.42
N LEU A 51 -10.05 2.77 3.78
CA LEU A 51 -9.67 1.83 4.85
C LEU A 51 -10.22 2.24 6.23
N ARG A 52 -10.47 3.53 6.43
CA ARG A 52 -11.07 4.07 7.66
C ARG A 52 -12.59 4.17 7.62
N GLY A 53 -13.24 3.76 6.51
CA GLY A 53 -14.70 3.86 6.33
C GLY A 53 -15.20 5.30 6.24
N LEU A 54 -14.37 6.23 5.80
CA LEU A 54 -14.69 7.66 5.65
C LEU A 54 -14.97 7.98 4.18
N GLN A 55 -15.80 9.00 3.94
CA GLN A 55 -16.01 9.53 2.59
C GLN A 55 -14.79 10.31 2.09
N SER A 56 -14.08 10.98 2.99
CA SER A 56 -12.86 11.72 2.71
C SER A 56 -12.01 11.84 3.96
N VAL A 57 -10.73 12.17 3.78
CA VAL A 57 -9.76 12.48 4.84
C VAL A 57 -9.19 13.85 4.54
N SER A 58 -9.00 14.69 5.56
CA SER A 58 -8.44 16.02 5.37
C SER A 58 -6.95 15.96 5.02
N ASN A 59 -6.43 16.96 4.32
CA ASN A 59 -5.00 17.01 4.01
C ASN A 59 -4.13 16.98 5.28
N ALA A 60 -4.55 17.67 6.33
CA ALA A 60 -3.86 17.68 7.62
C ALA A 60 -3.80 16.28 8.27
N ASP A 61 -4.86 15.47 8.13
CA ASP A 61 -4.87 14.10 8.63
C ASP A 61 -3.91 13.20 7.81
N VAL A 62 -3.87 13.38 6.49
CA VAL A 62 -2.95 12.64 5.60
C VAL A 62 -1.50 13.02 5.91
N GLU A 63 -1.20 14.32 6.01
CA GLU A 63 0.12 14.83 6.39
C GLU A 63 0.54 14.27 7.76
N SER A 64 -0.37 14.19 8.72
CA SER A 64 -0.09 13.58 10.02
C SER A 64 0.21 12.08 9.93
N LEU A 65 -0.44 11.34 9.04
CA LEU A 65 -0.14 9.92 8.79
C LEU A 65 1.23 9.77 8.13
N VAL A 66 1.47 10.52 7.05
CA VAL A 66 2.75 10.53 6.32
C VAL A 66 3.89 10.87 7.27
N ALA A 67 3.79 11.96 8.04
CA ALA A 67 4.83 12.36 9.00
C ALA A 67 5.10 11.27 10.06
N LYS A 68 4.06 10.53 10.46
CA LYS A 68 4.21 9.44 11.42
C LYS A 68 4.87 8.21 10.81
N PHE A 69 4.54 7.88 9.56
CA PHE A 69 5.15 6.75 8.85
C PHE A 69 6.57 7.06 8.40
N ALA A 70 6.85 8.33 8.09
CA ALA A 70 8.13 8.86 7.64
C ALA A 70 9.23 8.89 8.72
N HIS A 71 8.97 8.41 9.93
CA HIS A 71 9.99 8.37 10.97
C HIS A 71 10.94 7.19 10.75
N ASN A 72 12.25 7.43 10.67
CA ASN A 72 13.31 6.43 10.43
C ASN A 72 13.09 5.60 9.15
N ILE A 73 13.46 6.17 8.00
CA ILE A 73 13.30 5.59 6.67
C ILE A 73 14.68 5.28 6.08
N ASP A 74 15.49 4.54 6.84
CA ASP A 74 16.60 3.85 6.21
C ASP A 74 16.03 2.60 5.50
N PRO A 75 16.47 2.26 4.28
CA PRO A 75 15.92 1.12 3.56
C PRO A 75 15.95 -0.21 4.33
N GLU A 76 16.94 -0.39 5.20
CA GLU A 76 17.02 -1.55 6.10
C GLU A 76 15.92 -1.52 7.19
N ASP A 77 15.60 -0.34 7.70
CA ASP A 77 14.52 -0.12 8.67
C ASP A 77 13.14 -0.34 8.03
N ILE A 78 12.96 0.04 6.76
CA ILE A 78 11.71 -0.22 6.02
C ILE A 78 11.42 -1.72 5.95
N VAL A 79 12.42 -2.52 5.55
CA VAL A 79 12.30 -3.99 5.49
C VAL A 79 11.96 -4.55 6.87
N ALA A 80 12.66 -4.12 7.91
CA ALA A 80 12.41 -4.59 9.27
C ALA A 80 11.00 -4.22 9.77
N ARG A 81 10.50 -3.02 9.43
CA ARG A 81 9.15 -2.56 9.77
C ARG A 81 8.08 -3.35 9.05
N VAL A 82 8.24 -3.60 7.75
CA VAL A 82 7.32 -4.46 6.98
C VAL A 82 7.29 -5.87 7.58
N GLN A 83 8.44 -6.45 7.89
CA GLN A 83 8.56 -7.76 8.55
C GLN A 83 7.88 -7.81 9.92
N ALA A 84 7.86 -6.69 10.65
CA ALA A 84 7.23 -6.60 11.97
C ALA A 84 5.71 -6.30 11.92
N LEU A 85 5.22 -5.66 10.86
CA LEU A 85 3.83 -5.23 10.71
C LEU A 85 2.98 -6.26 9.98
N ALA A 86 3.45 -6.75 8.83
CA ALA A 86 2.68 -7.62 7.95
C ALA A 86 2.16 -8.90 8.64
N PRO A 87 2.92 -9.60 9.50
CA PRO A 87 2.41 -10.80 10.20
C PRO A 87 1.32 -10.52 11.24
N LYS A 88 1.10 -9.25 11.61
CA LYS A 88 0.03 -8.85 12.54
C LYS A 88 -1.31 -8.67 11.84
N LEU A 89 -1.32 -8.65 10.51
CA LEU A 89 -2.56 -8.63 9.75
C LEU A 89 -3.24 -10.01 9.87
N PRO A 90 -4.58 -10.04 9.96
CA PRO A 90 -5.33 -11.27 9.75
C PRO A 90 -5.04 -11.86 8.35
N VAL A 91 -4.98 -13.19 8.25
CA VAL A 91 -4.58 -13.88 7.00
C VAL A 91 -5.51 -13.52 5.84
N GLU A 92 -6.80 -13.33 6.11
CA GLU A 92 -7.80 -12.89 5.13
C GLU A 92 -7.52 -11.52 4.50
N HIS A 93 -6.60 -10.75 5.10
CA HIS A 93 -6.24 -9.41 4.68
C HIS A 93 -4.87 -9.33 4.00
N HIS A 94 -4.13 -10.43 3.93
CA HIS A 94 -2.79 -10.45 3.36
C HIS A 94 -2.79 -10.06 1.88
N GLU A 95 -3.59 -10.72 1.05
CA GLU A 95 -3.64 -10.39 -0.38
C GLU A 95 -4.13 -8.96 -0.64
N LEU A 96 -5.06 -8.47 0.19
CA LEU A 96 -5.54 -7.10 0.07
C LEU A 96 -4.42 -6.10 0.39
N ALA A 97 -3.70 -6.29 1.52
CA ALA A 97 -2.57 -5.43 1.88
C ALA A 97 -1.49 -5.43 0.79
N TYR A 98 -1.20 -6.60 0.21
CA TYR A 98 -0.26 -6.74 -0.90
C TYR A 98 -0.69 -5.95 -2.15
N VAL A 99 -1.95 -6.10 -2.55
CA VAL A 99 -2.52 -5.44 -3.73
C VAL A 99 -2.58 -3.94 -3.55
N LEU A 100 -2.91 -3.45 -2.36
CA LEU A 100 -3.00 -2.01 -2.11
C LEU A 100 -1.62 -1.35 -2.09
N ALA A 101 -0.60 -2.03 -1.54
CA ALA A 101 0.78 -1.56 -1.59
C ALA A 101 1.28 -1.47 -3.04
N LEU A 102 1.01 -2.50 -3.85
CA LEU A 102 1.33 -2.51 -5.29
C LEU A 102 0.60 -1.42 -6.06
N ALA A 103 -0.71 -1.31 -5.85
CA ALA A 103 -1.54 -0.34 -6.56
C ALA A 103 -1.12 1.09 -6.26
N LEU A 104 -0.59 1.35 -5.06
CA LEU A 104 -0.05 2.64 -4.69
C LEU A 104 1.33 2.89 -5.31
N ALA A 105 2.24 1.90 -5.25
CA ALA A 105 3.56 1.98 -5.85
C ALA A 105 3.54 2.11 -7.39
N PHE A 106 2.49 1.65 -8.06
CA PHE A 106 2.36 1.77 -9.52
C PHE A 106 1.53 2.97 -9.99
N VAL A 107 1.24 3.93 -9.10
CA VAL A 107 0.44 5.11 -9.47
C VAL A 107 1.13 5.96 -10.54
N ASP A 108 2.45 6.10 -10.47
CA ASP A 108 3.24 6.92 -11.39
C ASP A 108 3.81 6.15 -12.60
N GLN A 109 3.62 4.82 -12.62
CA GLN A 109 4.13 3.89 -13.65
C GLN A 109 5.66 3.87 -13.81
N ASP A 110 6.43 4.31 -12.81
CA ASP A 110 7.91 4.32 -12.84
C ASP A 110 8.51 3.40 -11.77
N PRO A 111 8.43 2.07 -11.95
CA PRO A 111 8.90 1.13 -10.92
C PRO A 111 10.41 1.22 -10.71
N HIS A 112 10.83 1.40 -9.47
CA HIS A 112 12.24 1.43 -9.07
C HIS A 112 12.73 0.05 -8.58
N GLU A 113 14.02 -0.28 -8.79
CA GLU A 113 14.60 -1.58 -8.33
C GLU A 113 14.42 -1.83 -6.81
N ALA A 114 14.35 -0.76 -6.02
CA ALA A 114 14.10 -0.84 -4.59
C ALA A 114 12.66 -1.28 -4.27
N GLU A 115 11.69 -0.91 -5.09
CA GLU A 115 10.28 -1.30 -4.98
C GLU A 115 10.10 -2.78 -5.31
N ASP A 116 10.80 -3.29 -6.34
CA ASP A 116 10.82 -4.71 -6.68
C ASP A 116 11.31 -5.58 -5.52
N ARG A 117 12.33 -5.10 -4.79
CA ARG A 117 12.84 -5.77 -3.59
C ARG A 117 11.78 -5.78 -2.47
N LEU A 118 11.14 -4.65 -2.19
CA LEU A 118 10.12 -4.57 -1.14
C LEU A 118 8.84 -5.34 -1.48
N HIS A 119 8.46 -5.37 -2.76
CA HIS A 119 7.38 -6.20 -3.28
C HIS A 119 7.64 -7.68 -3.00
N THR A 120 8.87 -8.15 -3.23
CA THR A 120 9.29 -9.52 -2.90
C THR A 120 9.21 -9.78 -1.40
N VAL A 121 9.80 -8.89 -0.58
CA VAL A 121 9.80 -8.99 0.89
C VAL A 121 8.38 -9.04 1.44
N LEU A 122 7.50 -8.13 1.01
CA LEU A 122 6.13 -8.06 1.48
C LEU A 122 5.39 -9.36 1.19
N GLY A 123 5.52 -9.90 -0.03
CA GLY A 123 4.86 -11.15 -0.41
C GLY A 123 5.37 -12.35 0.38
N ASP A 124 6.68 -12.41 0.67
CA ASP A 124 7.26 -13.48 1.49
C ASP A 124 6.73 -13.44 2.92
N VAL A 125 6.67 -12.24 3.53
CA VAL A 125 6.19 -12.04 4.91
C VAL A 125 4.69 -12.31 5.03
N LEU A 126 3.91 -11.99 3.99
CA LEU A 126 2.49 -12.29 3.92
C LEU A 126 2.20 -13.74 3.48
N HIS A 127 3.23 -14.54 3.24
CA HIS A 127 3.12 -15.93 2.77
C HIS A 127 2.36 -16.10 1.45
N ILE A 128 2.53 -15.15 0.53
CA ILE A 128 1.95 -15.19 -0.82
C ILE A 128 2.93 -15.88 -1.76
N SER A 129 2.48 -16.96 -2.43
CA SER A 129 3.33 -17.70 -3.38
C SER A 129 3.78 -16.81 -4.55
N ALA A 130 4.91 -17.12 -5.17
CA ALA A 130 5.42 -16.36 -6.32
C ALA A 130 4.39 -16.31 -7.47
N ASP A 131 3.77 -17.45 -7.82
CA ASP A 131 2.72 -17.51 -8.85
C ASP A 131 1.52 -16.61 -8.50
N ARG A 132 1.13 -16.57 -7.22
CA ARG A 132 0.02 -15.74 -6.77
C ARG A 132 0.39 -14.26 -6.81
N ARG A 133 1.60 -13.90 -6.38
CA ARG A 133 2.13 -12.54 -6.49
C ARG A 133 2.11 -12.04 -7.92
N GLU A 134 2.60 -12.84 -8.86
CA GLU A 134 2.62 -12.50 -10.29
C GLU A 134 1.20 -12.30 -10.84
N ALA A 135 0.25 -13.16 -10.45
CA ALA A 135 -1.16 -12.99 -10.81
C ALA A 135 -1.78 -11.71 -10.25
N LEU A 136 -1.47 -11.35 -9.00
CA LEU A 136 -1.94 -10.12 -8.36
C LEU A 136 -1.32 -8.87 -9.00
N ALA A 137 -0.02 -8.87 -9.27
CA ALA A 137 0.67 -7.77 -9.94
C ALA A 137 0.12 -7.53 -11.35
N ARG A 138 -0.11 -8.60 -12.14
CA ARG A 138 -0.78 -8.49 -13.44
C ARG A 138 -2.17 -7.87 -13.34
N ARG A 139 -2.96 -8.27 -12.34
CA ARG A 139 -4.29 -7.70 -12.11
C ARG A 139 -4.20 -6.19 -11.83
N VAL A 140 -3.31 -5.79 -10.92
CA VAL A 140 -3.08 -4.37 -10.60
C VAL A 140 -2.67 -3.57 -11.84
N ALA A 141 -1.73 -4.10 -12.63
CA ALA A 141 -1.28 -3.42 -13.86
C ALA A 141 -2.42 -3.24 -14.89
N LEU A 142 -3.32 -4.22 -15.01
CA LEU A 142 -4.47 -4.15 -15.92
C LEU A 142 -5.54 -3.15 -15.44
N ASP A 143 -5.78 -3.09 -14.13
CA ASP A 143 -6.81 -2.24 -13.52
C ASP A 143 -6.34 -0.77 -13.38
N GLY A 144 -5.04 -0.54 -13.18
CA GLY A 144 -4.41 0.79 -13.17
C GLY A 144 -4.20 1.36 -14.58
N GLY A 145 -4.14 0.51 -15.61
CA GLY A 145 -3.99 0.87 -17.02
C GLY A 145 -5.31 1.25 -17.70
N GLY A 146 -6.08 2.15 -17.11
CA GLY A 146 -7.30 2.68 -17.72
C GLY A 146 -7.05 3.23 -19.13
N THR A 147 -7.42 2.45 -20.14
CA THR A 147 -7.71 2.78 -21.56
C THR A 147 -6.92 3.92 -22.20
N ALA A 148 -6.10 3.54 -23.19
CA ALA A 148 -5.69 4.42 -24.30
C ALA A 148 -6.87 5.22 -24.91
#